data_AF-A0A7X7JRN4-F1
#
_entry.id   AF-A0A7X7JRN4-F1
#
_cell.length_a   1.000
_cell.length_b   1.000
_cell.length_c   1.000
_cell.angle_alpha   90.00
_cell.angle_beta   90.00
_cell.angle_gamma   90.00
#
_symmetry.space_group_name_H-M   'P 1'
#
loop_
_entity.id
_entity.type
_entity.pdbx_description
1 polymer ?
#
loop_
_entity_poly.entity_id
_entity_poly.type
_entity_poly.pdbx_seq_one_letter_code
_entity_poly.pdbx_strand_id
1 'polypeptide(L)'
;APQETVDASGVPAELADVVARYGMDPSRRFIVVDIGTQRMTVWDPTDGPHVFPISTGDETRGYRTPAWYGLVGRYWGTFEAFGVFADHGWYLFEDLGSILIHGAPYQIQNGQKVYQDLEALGAYPASRGCIRLNPEDATWLTDWGPEGVPLAIVPRE
;
A
#
# COMPACT_ATOMS: atom_id res chain seq x y z
N ALA A 1 -16.17 -21.19 -8.79
CA ALA A 1 -15.20 -20.28 -8.16
C ALA A 1 -14.22 -21.13 -7.38
N PRO A 2 -12.90 -20.91 -7.46
CA PRO A 2 -12.00 -21.54 -6.50
C PRO A 2 -12.35 -20.98 -5.12
N GLN A 3 -12.60 -21.86 -4.16
CA GLN A 3 -12.74 -21.45 -2.76
C GLN A 3 -11.34 -21.09 -2.27
N GLU A 4 -11.13 -19.82 -1.91
CA GLU A 4 -9.96 -19.40 -1.15
C GLU A 4 -9.91 -20.24 0.13
N THR A 5 -8.81 -20.97 0.29
CA THR A 5 -8.55 -21.76 1.49
C THR A 5 -8.10 -20.81 2.59
N VAL A 6 -9.00 -20.54 3.53
CA VAL A 6 -8.67 -19.84 4.79
C VAL A 6 -8.02 -20.82 5.76
N ASP A 7 -6.99 -20.37 6.49
CA ASP A 7 -6.39 -21.17 7.56
C ASP A 7 -7.32 -21.21 8.81
N ALA A 8 -6.88 -21.90 9.87
CA ALA A 8 -7.65 -22.00 11.11
C ALA A 8 -7.87 -20.64 11.84
N SER A 9 -7.14 -19.59 11.44
CA SER A 9 -7.28 -18.22 11.93
C SER A 9 -8.20 -17.36 11.05
N GLY A 10 -8.67 -17.88 9.90
CA GLY A 10 -9.48 -17.17 8.93
C GLY A 10 -8.66 -16.36 7.92
N VAL A 11 -7.35 -16.30 8.09
CA VAL A 11 -6.43 -15.57 7.20
C VAL A 11 -6.27 -16.34 5.89
N PRO A 12 -6.28 -15.66 4.73
CA PRO A 12 -5.99 -16.30 3.45
C PRO A 12 -4.62 -17.00 3.46
N ALA A 13 -4.55 -18.21 2.91
CA ALA A 13 -3.33 -19.03 2.95
C ALA A 13 -2.10 -18.30 2.38
N GLU A 14 -2.27 -17.43 1.39
CA GLU A 14 -1.21 -16.62 0.81
C GLU A 14 -0.59 -15.59 1.77
N LEU A 15 -1.30 -15.22 2.85
CA LEU A 15 -0.76 -14.31 3.88
C LEU A 15 -0.15 -15.07 5.06
N ALA A 16 -0.46 -16.36 5.22
CA ALA A 16 -0.06 -17.14 6.40
C ALA A 16 1.47 -17.16 6.60
N ASP A 17 2.23 -17.31 5.52
CA ASP A 17 3.70 -17.30 5.55
C ASP A 17 4.24 -15.93 5.96
N VAL A 18 3.64 -14.85 5.48
CA VAL A 18 4.01 -13.47 5.84
C VAL A 18 3.69 -13.20 7.32
N VAL A 19 2.50 -13.61 7.77
CA VAL A 19 2.06 -13.50 9.17
C VAL A 19 3.03 -14.22 10.09
N ALA A 20 3.36 -15.47 9.80
CA ALA A 20 4.32 -16.24 10.58
C ALA A 20 5.73 -15.63 10.57
N ARG A 21 6.22 -15.21 9.39
CA ARG A 21 7.57 -14.66 9.20
C ARG A 21 7.80 -13.38 10.01
N TYR A 22 6.80 -12.50 10.06
CA TYR A 22 6.90 -11.21 10.77
C TYR A 22 6.27 -11.22 12.16
N GLY A 23 5.74 -12.37 12.61
CA GLY A 23 5.10 -12.51 13.91
C GLY A 23 3.86 -11.63 14.06
N MET A 24 3.11 -11.43 12.98
CA MET A 24 1.84 -10.71 13.01
C MET A 24 0.77 -11.57 13.69
N ASP A 25 -0.21 -10.92 14.32
CA ASP A 25 -1.31 -11.58 15.01
C ASP A 25 -2.53 -11.62 14.06
N PRO A 26 -2.97 -12.81 13.61
CA PRO A 26 -4.11 -12.94 12.69
C PRO A 26 -5.43 -12.46 13.30
N SER A 27 -5.52 -12.35 14.62
CA SER A 27 -6.68 -11.78 15.32
C SER A 27 -6.67 -10.25 15.38
N ARG A 28 -5.69 -9.59 14.77
CA ARG A 28 -5.53 -8.13 14.72
C ARG A 28 -5.42 -7.64 13.28
N ARG A 29 -5.63 -6.33 13.11
CA ARG A 29 -5.44 -5.64 11.84
C ARG A 29 -3.97 -5.63 11.44
N PHE A 30 -3.69 -5.87 10.17
CA PHE A 30 -2.37 -5.70 9.57
C PHE A 30 -2.47 -5.42 8.07
N ILE A 31 -1.36 -5.01 7.46
CA ILE A 31 -1.26 -4.74 6.03
C ILE A 31 -0.09 -5.52 5.45
N VAL A 32 -0.30 -6.14 4.29
CA VAL A 32 0.76 -6.75 3.50
C VAL A 32 0.82 -6.06 2.15
N VAL A 33 2.00 -5.59 1.78
CA VAL A 33 2.31 -4.99 0.47
C VAL A 33 3.20 -5.97 -0.28
N ASP A 34 2.67 -6.54 -1.35
CA ASP A 34 3.41 -7.41 -2.26
C ASP A 34 3.85 -6.63 -3.50
N ILE A 35 5.16 -6.37 -3.56
CA ILE A 35 5.79 -5.67 -4.68
C ILE A 35 5.78 -6.54 -5.95
N GLY A 36 5.87 -7.86 -5.82
CA GLY A 36 5.90 -8.78 -6.97
C GLY A 36 4.58 -8.79 -7.74
N THR A 37 3.46 -8.76 -7.02
CA THR A 37 2.11 -8.75 -7.62
C THR A 37 1.48 -7.36 -7.72
N GLN A 38 2.16 -6.33 -7.21
CA GLN A 38 1.64 -4.96 -7.15
C GLN A 38 0.28 -4.90 -6.45
N ARG A 39 0.17 -5.59 -5.31
CA ARG A 39 -1.04 -5.63 -4.49
C ARG A 39 -0.75 -5.25 -3.05
N MET A 40 -1.72 -4.60 -2.43
CA MET A 40 -1.75 -4.40 -1.00
C MET A 40 -2.98 -5.08 -0.42
N THR A 41 -2.80 -5.95 0.55
CA THR A 41 -3.89 -6.58 1.30
C THR A 41 -3.98 -5.95 2.68
N VAL A 42 -5.11 -5.33 2.97
CA VAL A 42 -5.48 -4.88 4.32
C VAL A 42 -6.31 -6.00 4.95
N TRP A 43 -5.82 -6.57 6.05
CA TRP A 43 -6.55 -7.57 6.82
C TRP A 43 -7.27 -6.92 7.99
N ASP A 44 -8.58 -7.18 8.08
CA ASP A 44 -9.36 -6.91 9.27
C ASP A 44 -10.02 -8.23 9.74
N PRO A 45 -9.81 -8.68 10.99
CA PRO A 45 -10.47 -9.89 11.49
C PRO A 45 -12.00 -9.81 11.52
N THR A 46 -12.60 -8.61 11.48
CA THR A 46 -14.06 -8.46 11.45
C THR A 46 -14.63 -8.46 10.02
N ASP A 47 -13.89 -7.89 9.07
CA ASP A 47 -14.39 -7.61 7.72
C ASP A 47 -13.72 -8.46 6.64
N GLY A 48 -12.64 -9.17 6.99
CA GLY A 48 -11.85 -9.99 6.10
C GLY A 48 -10.78 -9.19 5.34
N PRO A 49 -10.24 -9.77 4.24
CA PRO A 49 -9.20 -9.13 3.46
C PRO A 49 -9.80 -8.13 2.46
N HIS A 50 -9.21 -6.94 2.40
CA HIS A 50 -9.43 -5.96 1.35
C HIS A 50 -8.17 -5.84 0.49
N VAL A 51 -8.28 -6.05 -0.82
CA VAL A 51 -7.14 -6.07 -1.73
C VAL A 51 -7.19 -4.87 -2.67
N PHE A 52 -6.10 -4.10 -2.69
CA PHE A 52 -5.93 -2.93 -3.53
C PHE A 52 -4.86 -3.16 -4.60
N PRO A 53 -5.11 -2.75 -5.87
CA PRO A 53 -4.04 -2.60 -6.84
C PRO A 53 -3.17 -1.40 -6.43
N ILE A 54 -1.85 -1.58 -6.43
CA ILE A 54 -0.90 -0.53 -6.06
C ILE A 54 0.15 -0.30 -7.14
N SER A 55 0.91 0.79 -7.03
CA SER A 55 2.15 0.95 -7.79
C SER A 55 3.30 1.40 -6.88
N THR A 56 4.39 0.66 -6.89
CA THR A 56 5.58 0.84 -6.03
C THR A 56 6.75 1.45 -6.79
N GLY A 57 7.93 1.54 -6.17
CA GLY A 57 9.14 2.12 -6.75
C GLY A 57 9.65 1.36 -7.99
N ASP A 58 9.95 2.11 -9.06
CA ASP A 58 10.45 1.58 -10.33
C ASP A 58 11.98 1.40 -10.35
N GLU A 59 12.41 0.15 -10.20
CA GLU A 59 13.83 -0.25 -10.23
C GLU A 59 14.51 0.01 -11.57
N THR A 60 13.77 -0.02 -12.69
CA THR A 60 14.34 0.27 -14.02
C THR A 60 14.78 1.73 -14.14
N ARG A 61 14.24 2.60 -13.29
CA ARG A 61 14.58 4.02 -13.17
C ARG A 61 15.47 4.32 -11.97
N GLY A 62 15.98 3.29 -11.28
CA GLY A 62 16.84 3.41 -10.10
C GLY A 62 16.10 3.78 -8.81
N TYR A 63 14.77 3.67 -8.77
CA TYR A 63 13.98 3.80 -7.56
C TYR A 63 13.65 2.43 -6.98
N ARG A 64 13.23 2.37 -5.72
CA ARG A 64 12.75 1.11 -5.12
C ARG A 64 11.79 1.39 -3.99
N THR A 65 10.95 0.40 -3.71
CA THR A 65 10.30 0.27 -2.40
C THR A 65 11.00 -0.89 -1.69
N PRO A 66 11.86 -0.65 -0.68
CA PRO A 66 12.57 -1.74 -0.04
C PRO A 66 11.63 -2.62 0.77
N ALA A 67 11.96 -3.91 0.89
CA ALA A 67 11.30 -4.78 1.86
C ALA A 67 11.46 -4.20 3.26
N TRP A 68 10.36 -4.20 4.02
CA TRP A 68 10.28 -3.48 5.29
C TRP A 68 9.21 -4.07 6.18
N TYR A 69 9.37 -3.93 7.50
CA TYR A 69 8.34 -4.25 8.46
C TYR A 69 8.35 -3.21 9.58
N GLY A 70 7.17 -2.71 9.92
CA GLY A 70 7.00 -1.71 10.97
C GLY A 70 5.55 -1.32 11.15
N LEU A 71 5.32 -0.14 11.71
CA LEU A 71 3.98 0.40 11.93
C LEU A 71 3.74 1.55 10.96
N VAL A 72 2.53 1.62 10.41
CA VAL A 72 2.08 2.82 9.70
C VAL A 72 2.11 4.01 10.67
N GLY A 73 2.79 5.07 10.28
CA GLY A 73 2.96 6.28 11.07
C GLY A 73 1.83 7.29 10.87
N ARG A 74 2.14 8.55 11.21
CA ARG A 74 1.17 9.65 11.19
C ARG A 74 0.55 9.89 9.82
N TYR A 75 -0.66 10.43 9.84
CA TYR A 75 -1.30 11.04 8.68
C TYR A 75 -0.60 12.34 8.27
N TRP A 76 -0.33 12.49 6.97
CA TRP A 76 0.24 13.69 6.36
C TRP A 76 -0.83 14.50 5.59
N GLY A 77 -1.85 13.84 5.05
CA GLY A 77 -2.86 14.49 4.22
C GLY A 77 -2.37 14.76 2.79
N THR A 78 -2.76 15.91 2.23
CA THR A 78 -2.36 16.32 0.88
C THR A 78 -0.96 16.93 0.90
N PHE A 79 -0.12 16.52 -0.04
CA PHE A 79 1.24 17.05 -0.20
C PHE A 79 1.57 17.28 -1.68
N GLU A 80 2.60 18.10 -1.92
CA GLU A 80 3.14 18.36 -3.26
C GLU A 80 4.59 17.90 -3.31
N ALA A 81 4.95 17.14 -4.35
CA ALA A 81 6.31 16.72 -4.62
C ALA A 81 6.52 16.51 -6.12
N PHE A 82 7.70 16.89 -6.63
CA PHE A 82 8.07 16.70 -8.05
C PHE A 82 7.07 17.28 -9.06
N GLY A 83 6.41 18.39 -8.70
CA GLY A 83 5.45 19.09 -9.57
C GLY A 83 4.08 18.42 -9.68
N VAL A 84 3.74 17.50 -8.78
CA VAL A 84 2.41 16.88 -8.67
C VAL A 84 1.94 16.89 -7.22
N PHE A 85 0.62 16.85 -7.04
CA PHE A 85 -0.02 16.66 -5.74
C PHE A 85 -0.35 15.19 -5.53
N ALA A 86 -0.46 14.78 -4.27
CA ALA A 86 -1.08 13.52 -3.87
C ALA A 86 -1.85 13.72 -2.57
N ASP A 87 -2.93 12.98 -2.41
CA ASP A 87 -3.76 13.01 -1.19
C ASP A 87 -3.49 11.80 -0.30
N HIS A 88 -3.98 11.89 0.93
CA HIS A 88 -4.04 10.78 1.87
C HIS A 88 -2.69 10.13 2.18
N GLY A 89 -1.64 10.95 2.35
CA GLY A 89 -0.31 10.46 2.70
C GLY A 89 -0.26 9.84 4.10
N TRP A 90 0.19 8.59 4.20
CA TRP A 90 0.48 7.89 5.44
C TRP A 90 1.96 7.53 5.49
N TYR A 91 2.67 7.98 6.53
CA TYR A 91 4.11 7.79 6.65
C TYR A 91 4.49 6.36 7.00
N LEU A 92 5.54 5.81 6.37
CA LEU A 92 6.11 4.50 6.74
C LEU A 92 7.52 4.65 7.34
N PHE A 93 8.49 5.07 6.52
CA PHE A 93 9.90 5.19 6.92
C PHE A 93 10.67 6.11 5.94
N GLU A 94 11.95 6.39 6.23
CA GLU A 94 12.86 7.09 5.32
C GLU A 94 13.71 6.10 4.49
N ASP A 95 13.73 6.27 3.16
CA ASP A 95 14.71 5.69 2.22
C ASP A 95 14.90 6.63 1.02
N LEU A 96 16.04 7.32 0.94
CA LEU A 96 16.31 8.38 -0.05
C LEU A 96 15.25 9.51 -0.09
N GLY A 97 14.38 9.56 0.92
CA GLY A 97 13.20 10.40 1.08
C GLY A 97 12.11 9.65 1.87
N SER A 98 11.03 10.33 2.24
CA SER A 98 9.95 9.69 2.99
C SER A 98 9.17 8.72 2.09
N ILE A 99 9.08 7.46 2.52
CA ILE A 99 8.24 6.44 1.91
C ILE A 99 6.84 6.53 2.53
N LEU A 100 5.85 6.74 1.68
CA LEU A 100 4.45 6.93 2.05
C LEU A 100 3.55 5.93 1.34
N ILE A 101 2.39 5.63 1.94
CA ILE A 101 1.21 5.17 1.20
C ILE A 101 0.40 6.42 0.86
N HIS A 102 -0.03 6.58 -0.40
CA HIS A 102 -0.85 7.73 -0.78
C HIS A 102 -1.68 7.46 -2.04
N GLY A 103 -2.69 8.29 -2.30
CA GLY A 103 -3.47 8.24 -3.53
C GLY A 103 -2.64 8.65 -4.75
N ALA A 104 -3.07 8.23 -5.94
CA ALA A 104 -2.37 8.49 -7.19
C ALA A 104 -2.01 9.98 -7.37
N PRO A 105 -0.82 10.29 -7.92
CA PRO A 105 -0.42 11.67 -8.15
C PRO A 105 -1.37 12.36 -9.15
N TYR A 106 -1.57 13.66 -8.99
CA TYR A 106 -2.41 14.45 -9.88
C TYR A 106 -1.89 15.87 -10.09
N GLN A 107 -2.38 16.51 -11.15
CA GLN A 107 -2.29 17.95 -11.36
C GLN A 107 -3.68 18.57 -11.33
N ILE A 108 -3.76 19.86 -11.01
CA ILE A 108 -5.00 20.62 -11.16
C ILE A 108 -5.03 21.21 -12.58
N GLN A 109 -5.98 20.77 -13.39
CA GLN A 109 -6.24 21.31 -14.72
C GLN A 109 -7.68 21.82 -14.76
N ASN A 110 -7.87 23.09 -15.11
CA ASN A 110 -9.19 23.74 -15.16
C ASN A 110 -9.99 23.57 -13.84
N GLY A 111 -9.30 23.60 -12.69
CA GLY A 111 -9.93 23.44 -11.37
C GLY A 111 -10.28 22.00 -10.99
N GLN A 112 -9.90 21.00 -11.80
CA GLN A 112 -10.17 19.59 -11.55
C GLN A 112 -8.87 18.80 -11.35
N LYS A 113 -8.93 17.76 -10.52
CA LYS A 113 -7.83 16.81 -10.35
C LYS A 113 -7.74 15.91 -11.58
N VAL A 114 -6.59 15.90 -12.24
CA VAL A 114 -6.26 14.99 -13.34
C VAL A 114 -5.17 14.06 -12.83
N TYR A 115 -5.57 12.83 -12.51
CA TYR A 115 -4.69 11.79 -11.98
C TYR A 115 -3.77 11.21 -13.06
N GLN A 116 -2.58 10.78 -12.64
CA GLN A 116 -1.52 10.28 -13.50
C GLN A 116 -1.17 8.83 -13.14
N ASP A 117 -0.65 8.10 -14.12
CA ASP A 117 -0.14 6.74 -13.99
C ASP A 117 -1.14 5.73 -13.37
N LEU A 118 -2.45 5.94 -13.55
CA LEU A 118 -3.48 5.04 -12.99
C LEU A 118 -3.37 3.63 -13.59
N GLU A 119 -2.94 3.53 -14.85
CA GLU A 119 -2.70 2.28 -15.56
C GLU A 119 -1.57 1.43 -14.95
N ALA A 120 -0.69 2.02 -14.13
CA ALA A 120 0.38 1.29 -13.45
C ALA A 120 -0.13 0.51 -12.23
N LEU A 121 -1.25 0.91 -11.63
CA LEU A 121 -1.80 0.31 -10.41
C LEU A 121 -2.19 -1.14 -10.66
N GLY A 122 -1.55 -2.07 -9.94
CA GLY A 122 -1.72 -3.52 -10.11
C GLY A 122 -1.04 -4.11 -11.34
N ALA A 123 -0.37 -3.29 -12.16
CA ALA A 123 0.26 -3.72 -13.41
C ALA A 123 1.78 -3.71 -13.32
N TYR A 124 2.39 -2.61 -12.85
CA TYR A 124 3.84 -2.47 -12.73
C TYR A 124 4.25 -1.33 -11.78
N PRO A 125 5.47 -1.39 -11.21
CA PRO A 125 6.02 -0.29 -10.44
C PRO A 125 6.27 0.94 -11.31
N ALA A 126 5.84 2.12 -10.86
CA ALA A 126 6.00 3.40 -11.57
C ALA A 126 6.36 4.58 -10.65
N SER A 127 6.42 4.35 -9.34
CA SER A 127 6.70 5.37 -8.34
C SER A 127 8.19 5.60 -8.11
N ARG A 128 8.52 6.58 -7.25
CA ARG A 128 9.89 6.82 -6.77
C ARG A 128 10.21 6.12 -5.44
N GLY A 129 9.31 5.29 -4.94
CA GLY A 129 9.46 4.51 -3.71
C GLY A 129 8.18 4.43 -2.88
N CYS A 130 7.31 5.44 -2.93
CA CYS A 130 6.00 5.39 -2.29
C CYS A 130 5.09 4.29 -2.87
N ILE A 131 4.11 3.88 -2.08
CA ILE A 131 3.05 2.95 -2.48
C ILE A 131 1.84 3.78 -2.91
N ARG A 132 1.53 3.76 -4.20
CA ARG A 132 0.42 4.50 -4.79
C ARG A 132 -0.85 3.64 -4.78
N LEU A 133 -1.98 4.26 -4.46
CA LEU A 133 -3.33 3.69 -4.52
C LEU A 133 -4.19 4.42 -5.53
N ASN A 134 -5.32 3.83 -5.94
CA ASN A 134 -6.38 4.64 -6.54
C ASN A 134 -6.89 5.68 -5.53
N PRO A 135 -7.45 6.81 -6.01
CA PRO A 135 -7.97 7.85 -5.12
C PRO A 135 -9.06 7.37 -4.15
N GLU A 136 -9.97 6.51 -4.64
CA GLU A 136 -11.04 5.92 -3.82
C GLU A 136 -10.48 4.96 -2.77
N ASP A 137 -9.51 4.12 -3.14
CA ASP A 137 -8.83 3.20 -2.22
C ASP A 137 -8.04 3.94 -1.15
N ALA A 138 -7.39 5.06 -1.50
CA ALA A 138 -6.68 5.92 -0.54
C ALA A 138 -7.63 6.61 0.45
N THR A 139 -8.83 6.98 -0.02
CA THR A 139 -9.90 7.50 0.83
C THR A 139 -10.36 6.41 1.79
N TRP A 140 -10.68 5.22 1.28
CA TRP A 140 -11.09 4.08 2.09
C TRP A 140 -10.05 3.73 3.16
N LEU A 141 -8.77 3.66 2.78
CA LEU A 141 -7.69 3.34 3.73
C LEU A 141 -7.62 4.39 4.83
N THR A 142 -7.78 5.67 4.48
CA THR A 142 -7.78 6.77 5.46
C THR A 142 -8.96 6.66 6.42
N ASP A 143 -10.15 6.37 5.92
CA ASP A 143 -11.35 6.17 6.73
C ASP A 143 -11.24 4.94 7.64
N TRP A 144 -10.56 3.89 7.17
CA TRP A 144 -10.26 2.70 7.97
C TRP A 144 -9.31 2.98 9.15
N GLY A 145 -8.46 4.01 9.04
CA GLY A 145 -7.57 4.47 10.12
C GLY A 145 -6.36 3.56 10.33
N PRO A 146 -5.33 3.63 9.45
CA PRO A 146 -4.22 2.71 9.46
C PRO A 146 -3.13 3.08 10.47
N GLU A 147 -3.20 4.23 11.14
CA GLU A 147 -2.16 4.66 12.09
C GLU A 147 -1.90 3.60 13.17
N GLY A 148 -0.63 3.23 13.33
CA GLY A 148 -0.20 2.22 14.28
C GLY A 148 -0.44 0.76 13.84
N VAL A 149 -1.02 0.54 12.66
CA VAL A 149 -1.23 -0.82 12.13
C VAL A 149 0.11 -1.41 11.65
N PRO A 150 0.42 -2.67 11.99
CA PRO A 150 1.56 -3.38 11.44
C PRO A 150 1.48 -3.52 9.93
N LEU A 151 2.57 -3.22 9.23
CA LEU A 151 2.69 -3.34 7.79
C LEU A 151 3.97 -4.08 7.41
N ALA A 152 3.84 -5.09 6.55
CA ALA A 152 4.95 -5.77 5.91
C ALA A 152 4.99 -5.45 4.42
N ILE A 153 6.13 -4.98 3.92
CA ILE A 153 6.46 -4.90 2.51
C ILE A 153 7.30 -6.11 2.16
N VAL A 154 6.77 -7.00 1.33
CA VAL A 154 7.46 -8.21 0.89
C VAL A 154 8.06 -8.01 -0.50
N PRO A 155 9.29 -8.51 -0.73
CA PRO A 155 9.95 -8.39 -2.02
C PRO A 155 9.26 -9.27 -3.06
N ARG A 156 9.59 -9.03 -4.33
CA ARG A 156 9.27 -9.94 -5.41
C ARG A 156 10.07 -11.25 -5.23
N GLU A 157 9.38 -12.37 -5.05
CA GLU A 157 10.00 -13.70 -5.15
C GLU A 157 10.24 -14.12 -6.61
#